data_AF-H3H715-F1
#
_entry.id   AF-H3H715-F1
#
_cell.length_a   1.000
_cell.length_b   1.000
_cell.length_c   1.000
_cell.angle_alpha   90.00
_cell.angle_beta   90.00
_cell.angle_gamma   90.00
#
_symmetry.space_group_name_H-M   'P 1'
#
loop_
_entity.id
_entity.type
_entity.pdbx_description
1 polymer ?
#
loop_
_entity_poly.entity_id
_entity_poly.type
_entity_poly.pdbx_seq_one_letter_code
_entity_poly.pdbx_strand_id
1 'polypeptide(L)'
;MKGLLSLSMALLLTAVKANNGESSIISVLGTATFLDLDPSVQHIPLDPSEKDLRPPPARIPDTFEIHIGSSVFRDGYRCGKTLFTALKRAVYPERLRFGILEQLVDGDPTCLDEYCKRARDEWPDYTDCRYKDRIQVTPRSAAEASGCTTARYQQQNMIGDEEFCLQVDGHSIFTNDWDEVMLDEWKRIDNEMAILT
;
A
#
# COMPACT_ATOMS: atom_id res chain seq x y z
N MET A 1 -55.95 -32.33 16.97
CA MET A 1 -55.18 -32.39 18.22
C MET A 1 -53.71 -32.23 17.88
N LYS A 2 -53.16 -31.02 18.09
CA LYS A 2 -52.09 -30.73 19.07
C LYS A 2 -50.81 -31.54 18.79
N GLY A 3 -49.88 -30.95 18.04
CA GLY A 3 -48.63 -30.39 18.59
C GLY A 3 -47.48 -31.30 18.12
N LEU A 4 -46.24 -30.90 17.89
CA LEU A 4 -45.36 -29.98 18.61
C LEU A 4 -44.23 -29.53 17.65
N LEU A 5 -43.80 -28.26 17.79
CA LEU A 5 -42.42 -27.71 17.73
C LEU A 5 -41.46 -28.19 16.63
N SER A 6 -41.08 -27.34 15.64
CA SER A 6 -39.97 -26.36 15.69
C SER A 6 -38.66 -26.91 16.25
N LEU A 7 -37.58 -26.94 15.46
CA LEU A 7 -36.26 -26.42 15.85
C LEU A 7 -35.26 -26.42 14.67
N SER A 8 -34.96 -25.20 14.19
CA SER A 8 -33.61 -24.68 14.00
C SER A 8 -32.59 -25.51 13.20
N MET A 9 -32.43 -25.16 11.93
CA MET A 9 -31.19 -25.39 11.20
C MET A 9 -30.14 -24.39 11.70
N ALA A 10 -29.41 -24.75 12.75
CA ALA A 10 -28.29 -23.95 13.25
C ALA A 10 -27.10 -24.11 12.29
N LEU A 11 -26.79 -23.02 11.60
CA LEU A 11 -25.55 -22.82 10.87
C LEU A 11 -24.37 -23.09 11.84
N LEU A 12 -23.63 -24.17 11.61
CA LEU A 12 -22.32 -24.37 12.23
C LEU A 12 -21.34 -23.38 11.59
N LEU A 13 -21.38 -22.12 12.04
CA LEU A 13 -20.24 -21.23 11.98
C LEU A 13 -19.20 -21.83 12.93
N THR A 14 -18.31 -22.66 12.38
CA THR A 14 -17.06 -22.97 13.06
C THR A 14 -16.33 -21.64 13.23
N ALA A 15 -16.35 -21.11 14.46
CA ALA A 15 -15.44 -20.05 14.83
C ALA A 15 -14.02 -20.54 14.50
N VAL A 16 -13.39 -19.90 13.52
CA VAL A 16 -11.94 -19.99 13.36
C VAL A 16 -11.38 -19.39 14.64
N LYS A 17 -10.99 -20.25 15.59
CA LYS A 17 -10.16 -19.81 16.70
C LYS A 17 -8.86 -19.31 16.06
N ALA A 18 -8.58 -18.02 16.26
CA ALA A 18 -7.23 -17.51 16.05
C ALA A 18 -6.27 -18.44 16.79
N ASN A 19 -5.36 -19.05 16.03
CA ASN A 19 -4.35 -19.92 16.58
C ASN A 19 -3.36 -19.01 17.32
N ASN A 20 -3.52 -18.83 18.64
CA ASN A 20 -2.57 -18.12 19.51
C ASN A 20 -1.25 -18.90 19.69
N GLY A 21 -0.78 -19.58 18.64
CA GLY A 21 0.19 -20.67 18.72
C GLY A 21 1.52 -20.44 18.01
N GLU A 22 1.72 -19.30 17.35
CA GLU A 22 3.03 -18.95 16.80
C GLU A 22 3.64 -17.84 17.65
N SER A 23 4.51 -18.21 18.59
CA SER A 23 5.36 -17.24 19.28
C SER A 23 6.32 -16.66 18.24
N SER A 24 6.25 -15.34 18.02
CA SER A 24 7.20 -14.66 17.14
C SER A 24 8.58 -14.73 17.81
N ILE A 25 9.46 -15.61 17.34
CA ILE A 25 10.81 -15.77 17.91
C ILE A 25 11.87 -15.32 16.90
N ILE A 26 12.88 -14.58 17.38
CA ILE A 26 14.04 -14.19 16.57
C ILE A 26 15.32 -14.84 17.13
N SER A 27 16.14 -15.39 16.23
CA SER A 27 17.47 -15.89 16.59
C SER A 27 18.48 -14.76 16.57
N VAL A 28 19.29 -14.64 17.61
CA VAL A 28 20.40 -13.67 17.64
C VAL A 28 21.57 -14.24 16.83
N LEU A 29 21.86 -13.61 15.69
CA LEU A 29 22.92 -14.02 14.76
C LEU A 29 24.25 -14.27 15.48
N GLY A 30 24.86 -15.42 15.21
CA GLY A 30 26.12 -15.83 15.83
C GLY A 30 25.99 -16.41 17.24
N THR A 31 24.77 -16.64 17.75
CA THR A 31 24.52 -17.27 19.06
C THR A 31 23.45 -18.36 18.97
N ALA A 32 23.30 -19.16 20.03
CA ALA A 32 22.19 -20.11 20.20
C ALA A 32 20.96 -19.48 20.88
N THR A 33 20.91 -18.15 20.97
CA THR A 33 19.90 -17.40 21.72
C THR A 33 18.69 -17.13 20.85
N PHE A 34 17.50 -17.36 21.42
CA PHE A 34 16.22 -16.97 20.84
C PHE A 34 15.56 -15.94 21.76
N LEU A 35 14.98 -14.90 21.16
CA LEU A 35 14.21 -13.88 21.86
C LEU A 35 12.76 -13.95 21.41
N ASP A 36 11.85 -13.91 22.38
CA ASP A 36 10.44 -13.71 22.11
C ASP A 36 10.23 -12.26 21.66
N LEU A 37 9.67 -12.09 20.48
CA LEU A 37 9.22 -10.83 19.95
C LEU A 37 7.75 -10.64 20.32
N ASP A 38 7.48 -9.62 21.12
CA ASP A 38 6.13 -9.09 21.26
C ASP A 38 6.04 -7.83 20.37
N PRO A 39 5.45 -7.93 19.16
CA PRO A 39 5.33 -6.77 18.27
C PRO A 39 4.47 -5.65 18.87
N SER A 40 3.66 -5.92 19.90
CA SER A 40 2.81 -4.89 20.53
C SER A 40 3.59 -3.90 21.40
N VAL A 41 4.83 -4.23 21.79
CA VAL A 41 5.66 -3.40 22.68
C VAL A 41 7.01 -3.01 22.07
N GLN A 42 7.27 -3.33 20.79
CA GLN A 42 8.57 -3.06 20.15
C GLN A 42 8.98 -1.58 20.16
N HIS A 43 8.01 -0.66 20.16
CA HIS A 43 8.25 0.78 20.17
C HIS A 43 8.17 1.39 21.59
N ILE A 44 8.13 0.56 22.64
CA ILE A 44 8.06 1.00 24.04
C ILE A 44 9.44 0.79 24.69
N PRO A 45 10.12 1.87 25.13
CA PRO A 45 11.37 1.76 25.86
C PRO A 45 11.23 0.89 27.12
N LEU A 46 12.18 -0.03 27.32
CA LEU A 46 12.19 -0.94 28.49
C LEU A 46 12.61 -0.21 29.77
N ASP A 47 13.46 0.81 29.66
CA ASP A 47 13.87 1.65 30.78
C ASP A 47 12.80 2.74 31.04
N PRO A 48 12.19 2.79 32.24
CA PRO A 48 11.20 3.81 32.57
C PRO A 48 11.71 5.25 32.46
N SER A 49 13.02 5.47 32.59
CA SER A 49 13.64 6.79 32.42
C SER A 49 13.70 7.25 30.97
N GLU A 50 13.56 6.33 30.02
CA GLU A 50 13.56 6.59 28.58
C GLU A 50 12.15 6.68 27.99
N LYS A 51 11.11 6.69 28.83
CA LYS A 51 9.70 6.68 28.38
C LYS A 51 9.37 7.78 27.35
N ASP A 52 10.02 8.93 27.45
CA ASP A 52 9.82 10.07 26.54
C ASP A 52 10.41 9.83 25.13
N LEU A 53 11.20 8.77 24.94
CA LEU A 53 11.68 8.34 23.62
C LEU A 53 10.64 7.52 22.84
N ARG A 54 9.51 7.14 23.47
CA ARG A 54 8.41 6.47 22.77
C ARG A 54 7.84 7.44 21.72
N PRO A 55 7.77 7.02 20.44
CA PRO A 55 7.14 7.84 19.41
C PRO A 55 5.69 8.19 19.78
N PRO A 56 5.19 9.35 19.35
CA PRO A 56 3.79 9.71 19.62
C PRO A 56 2.84 8.74 18.90
N PRO A 57 1.61 8.59 19.40
CA PRO A 57 0.53 7.89 18.72
C PRO A 57 0.33 8.38 17.28
N ALA A 58 -0.13 7.49 16.41
CA ALA A 58 -0.48 7.83 15.03
C ALA A 58 -1.53 8.95 14.98
N ARG A 59 -1.27 9.98 14.18
CA ARG A 59 -2.17 11.12 13.93
C ARG A 59 -2.56 11.07 12.46
N ILE A 60 -3.86 10.98 12.21
CA ILE A 60 -4.38 10.96 10.84
C ILE A 60 -5.42 12.08 10.74
N PRO A 61 -5.23 13.07 9.85
CA PRO A 61 -6.24 14.09 9.59
C PRO A 61 -7.56 13.48 9.09
N ASP A 62 -8.67 14.19 9.26
CA ASP A 62 -9.97 13.75 8.72
C ASP A 62 -9.97 13.69 7.17
N THR A 63 -9.16 14.54 6.54
CA THR A 63 -8.97 14.62 5.10
C THR A 63 -7.48 14.66 4.76
N PHE A 64 -7.04 13.78 3.87
CA PHE A 64 -5.65 13.68 3.44
C PHE A 64 -5.57 13.07 2.04
N GLU A 65 -4.40 13.20 1.43
CA GLU A 65 -4.02 12.51 0.19
C GLU A 65 -2.91 11.49 0.48
N ILE A 66 -2.78 10.49 -0.40
CA ILE A 66 -1.73 9.47 -0.38
C ILE A 66 -0.96 9.56 -1.70
N HIS A 67 0.34 9.82 -1.63
CA HIS A 67 1.24 9.74 -2.77
C HIS A 67 1.66 8.29 -3.02
N ILE A 68 1.49 7.81 -4.25
CA ILE A 68 1.92 6.49 -4.70
C ILE A 68 3.03 6.67 -5.74
N GLY A 69 4.24 6.32 -5.32
CA GLY A 69 5.44 6.40 -6.15
C GLY A 69 5.73 5.10 -6.90
N SER A 70 6.07 5.18 -8.18
CA SER A 70 6.64 4.05 -8.90
C SER A 70 7.69 4.47 -9.93
N SER A 71 8.84 3.78 -9.90
CA SER A 71 9.86 3.87 -10.95
C SER A 71 9.77 2.65 -11.86
N VAL A 72 9.63 2.87 -13.17
CA VAL A 72 9.32 1.81 -14.14
C VAL A 72 10.32 1.84 -15.29
N PHE A 73 10.86 0.68 -15.63
CA PHE A 73 11.78 0.52 -16.74
C PHE A 73 11.12 -0.30 -17.85
N ARG A 74 10.74 0.37 -18.94
CA ARG A 74 10.22 -0.25 -20.18
C ARG A 74 9.06 -1.24 -19.97
N ASP A 75 8.20 -0.98 -18.98
CA ASP A 75 7.08 -1.87 -18.61
C ASP A 75 5.76 -1.10 -18.44
N GLY A 76 5.40 -0.31 -19.45
CA GLY A 76 4.16 0.48 -19.42
C GLY A 76 2.90 -0.36 -19.26
N TYR A 77 2.86 -1.58 -19.82
CA TYR A 77 1.70 -2.46 -19.74
C TYR A 77 1.38 -2.89 -18.30
N ARG A 78 2.37 -3.35 -17.54
CA ARG A 78 2.16 -3.70 -16.13
C ARG A 78 2.00 -2.46 -15.28
N CYS A 79 2.70 -1.37 -15.59
CA CYS A 79 2.53 -0.09 -14.89
C CYS A 79 1.09 0.44 -14.99
N GLY A 80 0.52 0.45 -16.19
CA GLY A 80 -0.88 0.81 -16.39
C GLY A 80 -1.85 -0.10 -15.62
N LYS A 81 -1.52 -1.40 -15.48
CA LYS A 81 -2.30 -2.34 -14.65
C LYS A 81 -2.15 -2.04 -13.16
N THR A 82 -0.96 -1.69 -12.69
CA THR A 82 -0.69 -1.28 -11.30
C THR A 82 -1.56 -0.08 -10.93
N LEU A 83 -1.48 1.01 -11.72
CA LEU A 83 -2.32 2.20 -11.57
C LEU A 83 -3.81 1.85 -11.57
N PHE A 84 -4.23 1.04 -12.55
CA PHE A 84 -5.63 0.64 -12.68
C PHE A 84 -6.14 -0.11 -11.45
N THR A 85 -5.37 -1.07 -10.93
CA THR A 85 -5.78 -1.83 -9.75
C THR A 85 -5.74 -0.98 -8.49
N ALA A 86 -4.77 -0.07 -8.35
CA ALA A 86 -4.72 0.86 -7.21
C ALA A 86 -6.00 1.70 -7.12
N LEU A 87 -6.42 2.29 -8.25
CA LEU A 87 -7.60 3.14 -8.33
C LEU A 87 -8.92 2.35 -8.27
N LYS A 88 -9.04 1.25 -9.01
CA LYS A 88 -10.28 0.47 -9.06
C LYS A 88 -10.63 -0.18 -7.72
N ARG A 89 -9.61 -0.53 -6.94
CA ARG A 89 -9.75 -1.34 -5.72
C ARG A 89 -9.57 -0.55 -4.44
N ALA A 90 -9.37 0.76 -4.52
CA ALA A 90 -9.39 1.65 -3.36
C ALA A 90 -10.83 1.99 -2.96
N VAL A 91 -11.05 2.24 -1.67
CA VAL A 91 -12.30 2.78 -1.14
C VAL A 91 -12.41 4.27 -1.48
N TYR A 92 -11.30 5.01 -1.39
CA TYR A 92 -11.23 6.45 -1.67
C TYR A 92 -10.20 6.77 -2.77
N PRO A 93 -10.45 6.37 -4.03
CA PRO A 93 -9.53 6.61 -5.13
C PRO A 93 -9.22 8.10 -5.37
N GLU A 94 -10.12 9.00 -4.97
CA GLU A 94 -9.94 10.44 -5.03
C GLU A 94 -8.95 11.02 -4.00
N ARG A 95 -8.40 10.20 -3.10
CA ARG A 95 -7.28 10.60 -2.22
C ARG A 95 -5.92 10.26 -2.81
N LEU A 96 -5.88 9.51 -3.91
CA LEU A 96 -4.64 9.00 -4.46
C LEU A 96 -4.02 10.01 -5.43
N ARG A 97 -2.71 10.21 -5.28
CA ARG A 97 -1.81 10.92 -6.21
C ARG A 97 -0.74 9.95 -6.66
N PHE A 98 -0.36 9.99 -7.93
CA PHE A 98 0.65 9.08 -8.47
C PHE A 98 1.84 9.85 -9.02
N GLY A 99 3.04 9.46 -8.59
CA GLY A 99 4.30 9.92 -9.15
C GLY A 99 5.02 8.79 -9.87
N ILE A 100 4.94 8.79 -11.20
CA ILE A 100 5.53 7.75 -12.05
C ILE A 100 6.78 8.29 -12.74
N LEU A 101 7.92 7.66 -12.48
CA LEU A 101 9.12 7.88 -13.27
C LEU A 101 9.27 6.71 -14.24
N GLU A 102 9.13 6.95 -15.53
CA GLU A 102 9.24 5.90 -16.55
C GLU A 102 10.49 6.07 -17.41
N GLN A 103 11.19 4.97 -17.65
CA GLN A 103 12.43 4.94 -18.41
C GLN A 103 12.17 4.14 -19.68
N LEU A 104 12.18 4.82 -20.83
CA LEU A 104 11.64 4.32 -22.09
C LEU A 104 12.67 4.37 -23.22
N VAL A 105 12.47 3.54 -24.24
CA VAL A 105 12.99 3.77 -25.59
C VAL A 105 11.84 4.04 -26.56
N ASP A 106 12.15 4.57 -27.74
CA ASP A 106 11.17 4.83 -28.78
C ASP A 106 10.34 3.57 -29.11
N GLY A 107 9.02 3.72 -29.04
CA GLY A 107 8.06 2.64 -29.31
C GLY A 107 7.65 1.81 -28.09
N ASP A 108 8.25 2.01 -26.91
CA ASP A 108 7.76 1.38 -25.69
C ASP A 108 6.36 1.94 -25.32
N PRO A 109 5.44 1.09 -24.81
CA PRO A 109 4.17 1.58 -24.27
C PRO A 109 4.43 2.43 -23.02
N THR A 110 3.76 3.58 -22.92
CA THR A 110 3.81 4.43 -21.72
C THR A 110 2.88 3.90 -20.64
N CYS A 111 3.21 4.18 -19.37
CA CYS A 111 2.38 3.75 -18.26
C CYS A 111 0.97 4.39 -18.30
N LEU A 112 0.91 5.69 -18.63
CA LEU A 112 -0.35 6.44 -18.65
C LEU A 112 -1.28 5.97 -19.78
N ASP A 113 -0.74 5.71 -20.97
CA ASP A 113 -1.57 5.25 -22.10
C ASP A 113 -2.18 3.88 -21.82
N GLU A 114 -1.40 2.97 -21.23
CA GLU A 114 -1.86 1.63 -20.85
C GLU A 114 -2.88 1.67 -19.72
N TYR A 115 -2.71 2.56 -18.73
CA TYR A 115 -3.76 2.85 -17.74
C TYR A 115 -5.04 3.35 -18.43
N CYS A 116 -4.92 4.33 -19.33
CA CYS A 116 -6.08 4.96 -19.96
C CYS A 116 -6.83 4.08 -20.95
N LYS A 117 -6.21 3.02 -21.50
CA LYS A 117 -6.95 1.96 -22.21
C LYS A 117 -7.90 1.25 -21.25
N ARG A 118 -7.38 0.80 -20.09
CA ARG A 118 -8.16 0.09 -19.07
C ARG A 118 -9.23 0.94 -18.42
N ALA A 119 -8.91 2.20 -18.11
CA ALA A 119 -9.84 3.12 -17.47
C ALA A 119 -11.07 3.41 -18.35
N ARG A 120 -10.89 3.50 -19.68
CA ARG A 120 -12.00 3.70 -20.62
C ARG A 120 -12.90 2.47 -20.75
N ASP A 121 -12.32 1.27 -20.69
CA ASP A 121 -13.10 0.03 -20.72
C ASP A 121 -13.92 -0.16 -19.43
N GLU A 122 -13.36 0.24 -18.28
CA GLU A 122 -14.02 0.10 -16.97
C GLU A 122 -15.04 1.21 -16.68
N TRP A 123 -14.72 2.45 -17.05
CA TRP A 123 -15.54 3.63 -16.77
C TRP A 123 -15.91 4.35 -18.08
N PRO A 124 -16.77 3.75 -18.92
CA PRO A 124 -17.08 4.28 -20.25
C PRO A 124 -17.87 5.60 -20.22
N ASP A 125 -18.51 5.93 -19.10
CA ASP A 125 -19.29 7.16 -18.94
C ASP A 125 -18.42 8.43 -18.82
N TYR A 126 -17.11 8.28 -18.63
CA TYR A 126 -16.18 9.39 -18.55
C TYR A 126 -15.61 9.71 -19.94
N THR A 127 -15.72 10.97 -20.36
CA THR A 127 -15.21 11.43 -21.67
C THR A 127 -13.70 11.28 -21.78
N ASP A 128 -13.00 11.51 -20.66
CA ASP A 128 -11.58 11.32 -20.52
C ASP A 128 -11.27 10.12 -19.62
N CYS A 129 -10.04 9.65 -19.73
CA CYS A 129 -9.46 8.69 -18.80
C CYS A 129 -9.62 9.16 -17.35
N ARG A 130 -10.50 8.50 -16.59
CA ARG A 130 -10.82 8.83 -15.20
C ARG A 130 -9.54 8.92 -14.35
N TYR A 131 -9.44 9.89 -13.44
CA TYR A 131 -8.28 10.12 -12.56
C TYR A 131 -6.95 10.46 -13.26
N LYS A 132 -6.94 10.75 -14.57
CA LYS A 132 -5.73 11.16 -15.29
C LYS A 132 -5.06 12.39 -14.66
N ASP A 133 -5.83 13.31 -14.11
CA ASP A 133 -5.36 14.51 -13.41
C ASP A 133 -4.60 14.21 -12.11
N ARG A 134 -4.70 12.98 -11.59
CA ARG A 134 -4.01 12.51 -10.39
C ARG A 134 -2.71 11.78 -10.70
N ILE A 135 -2.36 11.60 -11.97
CA ILE A 135 -1.21 10.81 -12.40
C ILE A 135 -0.18 11.73 -13.05
N GLN A 136 0.89 12.02 -12.33
CA GLN A 136 2.05 12.72 -12.86
C GLN A 136 3.05 11.69 -13.40
N VAL A 137 3.50 11.87 -14.64
CA VAL A 137 4.50 11.00 -15.27
C VAL A 137 5.73 11.81 -15.69
N THR A 138 6.90 11.34 -15.30
CA THR A 138 8.21 11.89 -15.68
C THR A 138 8.94 10.88 -16.57
N PRO A 139 8.88 11.04 -17.90
CA PRO A 139 9.59 10.15 -18.82
C PRO A 139 11.09 10.48 -18.86
N ARG A 140 11.92 9.44 -18.98
CA ARG A 140 13.37 9.52 -19.17
C ARG A 140 13.83 8.51 -20.20
N SER A 141 14.98 8.76 -20.82
CA SER A 141 15.61 7.78 -21.69
C SER A 141 16.08 6.56 -20.88
N ALA A 142 15.72 5.36 -21.33
CA ALA A 142 16.22 4.11 -20.76
C ALA A 142 17.74 3.98 -20.91
N ALA A 143 18.35 4.64 -21.91
CA ALA A 143 19.80 4.65 -22.09
C ALA A 143 20.54 5.41 -20.97
N GLU A 144 19.85 6.32 -20.26
CA GLU A 144 20.39 7.08 -19.12
C GLU A 144 20.08 6.43 -17.77
N ALA A 145 19.57 5.20 -17.77
CA ALA A 145 19.20 4.48 -16.57
C ALA A 145 20.43 4.08 -15.76
N SER A 146 20.44 4.42 -14.47
CA SER A 146 21.50 4.10 -13.52
C SER A 146 21.04 3.22 -12.36
N GLY A 147 19.97 2.44 -12.57
CA GLY A 147 19.42 1.50 -11.60
C GLY A 147 18.23 2.03 -10.80
N CYS A 148 17.59 1.13 -10.04
CA CYS A 148 16.35 1.42 -9.31
C CYS A 148 16.52 2.44 -8.19
N THR A 149 17.67 2.46 -7.50
CA THR A 149 17.92 3.43 -6.42
C THR A 149 17.90 4.87 -6.93
N THR A 150 18.60 5.14 -8.03
CA THR A 150 18.60 6.48 -8.64
C THR A 150 17.21 6.85 -9.15
N ALA A 151 16.50 5.91 -9.76
CA ALA A 151 15.15 6.14 -10.27
C ALA A 151 14.16 6.46 -9.14
N ARG A 152 14.21 5.72 -8.02
CA ARG A 152 13.37 5.99 -6.84
C ARG A 152 13.71 7.33 -6.19
N TYR A 153 15.00 7.66 -6.04
CA TYR A 153 15.41 8.98 -5.56
C TYR A 153 14.87 10.12 -6.44
N GLN A 154 14.97 9.97 -7.77
CA GLN A 154 14.44 10.98 -8.70
C GLN A 154 12.91 11.09 -8.59
N GLN A 155 12.21 9.97 -8.49
CA GLN A 155 10.76 9.90 -8.35
C GLN A 155 10.27 10.49 -7.01
N GLN A 156 11.06 10.42 -5.94
CA GLN A 156 10.70 11.03 -4.65
C GLN A 156 10.56 12.55 -4.73
N ASN A 157 11.18 13.23 -5.69
CA ASN A 157 10.97 14.67 -5.91
C ASN A 157 9.54 15.01 -6.40
N MET A 158 8.73 14.01 -6.70
CA MET A 158 7.32 14.16 -7.08
C MET A 158 6.38 14.08 -5.88
N ILE A 159 6.89 13.80 -4.68
CA ILE A 159 6.11 13.87 -3.44
C ILE A 159 5.85 15.35 -3.13
N GLY A 160 4.60 15.69 -2.84
CA GLY A 160 4.15 17.02 -2.46
C GLY A 160 3.84 17.10 -0.97
N ASP A 161 2.65 17.63 -0.66
CA ASP A 161 2.11 17.82 0.69
C ASP A 161 1.14 16.70 1.11
N GLU A 162 1.20 15.54 0.47
CA GLU A 162 0.42 14.37 0.86
C GLU A 162 0.83 13.86 2.26
N GLU A 163 -0.15 13.37 3.03
CA GLU A 163 0.07 12.89 4.41
C GLU A 163 0.86 11.58 4.44
N PHE A 164 0.58 10.71 3.48
CA PHE A 164 1.21 9.40 3.36
C PHE A 164 1.92 9.27 2.02
N CYS A 165 3.03 8.53 2.01
CA CYS A 165 3.65 8.06 0.78
C CYS A 165 3.79 6.54 0.78
N LEU A 166 3.52 5.94 -0.38
CA LEU A 166 3.64 4.51 -0.63
C LEU A 166 4.53 4.31 -1.87
N GLN A 167 5.64 3.61 -1.70
CA GLN A 167 6.48 3.19 -2.82
C GLN A 167 6.07 1.79 -3.29
N VAL A 168 5.74 1.64 -4.57
CA VAL A 168 5.48 0.34 -5.19
C VAL A 168 6.28 0.13 -6.46
N ASP A 169 6.48 -1.13 -6.81
CA ASP A 169 7.02 -1.51 -8.11
C ASP A 169 5.96 -1.36 -9.21
N GLY A 170 6.41 -1.08 -10.43
CA GLY A 170 5.52 -0.84 -11.58
C GLY A 170 4.71 -2.05 -12.03
N HIS A 171 4.86 -3.20 -11.38
CA HIS A 171 4.13 -4.43 -11.69
C HIS A 171 3.42 -5.02 -10.46
N SER A 172 3.15 -4.19 -9.45
CA SER A 172 2.33 -4.55 -8.30
C SER A 172 0.85 -4.67 -8.67
N ILE A 173 0.12 -5.49 -7.93
CA ILE A 173 -1.34 -5.62 -8.05
C ILE A 173 -1.95 -5.36 -6.69
N PHE A 174 -2.74 -4.29 -6.58
CA PHE A 174 -3.40 -3.92 -5.34
C PHE A 174 -4.60 -4.84 -5.07
N THR A 175 -4.84 -5.20 -3.82
CA THR A 175 -6.03 -5.93 -3.38
C THR A 175 -7.21 -4.98 -3.20
N ASN A 176 -8.41 -5.51 -2.97
CA ASN A 176 -9.58 -4.70 -2.62
C ASN A 176 -9.38 -4.02 -1.26
N ASP A 177 -9.88 -2.80 -1.16
CA ASP A 177 -9.93 -1.95 0.03
C ASP A 177 -8.55 -1.70 0.66
N TRP A 178 -7.51 -1.76 -0.17
CA TRP A 178 -6.12 -1.73 0.29
C TRP A 178 -5.76 -0.45 1.03
N ASP A 179 -6.36 0.68 0.66
CA ASP A 179 -6.10 2.01 1.22
C ASP A 179 -6.61 2.09 2.66
N GLU A 180 -7.82 1.61 2.94
CA GLU A 180 -8.32 1.53 4.33
C GLU A 180 -7.56 0.50 5.16
N VAL A 181 -7.26 -0.66 4.59
CA VAL A 181 -6.49 -1.70 5.31
C VAL A 181 -5.13 -1.17 5.75
N MET A 182 -4.40 -0.46 4.87
CA MET A 182 -3.10 0.13 5.23
C MET A 182 -3.23 1.18 6.35
N LEU A 183 -4.30 1.97 6.34
CA LEU A 183 -4.55 2.97 7.39
C LEU A 183 -4.92 2.33 8.72
N ASP A 184 -5.68 1.25 8.72
CA ASP A 184 -6.01 0.52 9.94
C ASP A 184 -4.76 -0.14 10.54
N GLU A 185 -3.87 -0.67 9.70
CA GLU A 185 -2.56 -1.16 10.15
C GLU A 185 -1.69 -0.03 10.72
N TRP A 186 -1.67 1.15 10.09
CA TRP A 186 -0.99 2.33 10.63
C TRP A 186 -1.52 2.74 12.01
N LYS A 187 -2.84 2.82 12.18
CA LYS A 187 -3.47 3.13 13.49
C LYS A 187 -3.12 2.07 14.54
N ARG A 188 -3.11 0.79 14.15
CA ARG A 188 -2.83 -0.35 15.04
C ARG A 188 -1.40 -0.33 15.58
N ILE A 189 -0.46 0.21 14.80
CA ILE A 189 0.93 0.36 15.21
C ILE A 189 1.12 1.40 16.31
N ASP A 190 0.23 2.41 16.40
CA ASP A 190 0.25 3.44 17.44
C ASP A 190 1.60 4.19 17.54
N ASN A 191 2.23 4.44 16.40
CA ASN A 191 3.52 5.10 16.29
C ASN A 191 3.55 5.97 15.02
N GLU A 192 3.62 7.28 15.20
CA GLU A 192 3.65 8.29 14.12
C GLU A 192 4.90 8.21 13.23
N MET A 193 5.97 7.58 13.72
CA MET A 193 7.23 7.39 13.02
C MET A 193 7.33 6.00 12.38
N ALA A 194 6.21 5.28 12.28
CA ALA A 194 6.19 3.92 11.74
C ALA A 194 6.58 3.88 10.25
N ILE A 195 7.08 2.72 9.82
CA ILE A 195 7.30 2.39 8.42
C ILE A 195 6.68 1.02 8.19
N LEU A 196 5.76 0.94 7.23
CA LEU A 196 5.14 -0.31 6.77
C LEU A 196 5.95 -0.84 5.58
N THR A 197 6.31 -2.13 5.61
CA THR A 197 7.09 -2.80 4.55
C THR A 197 6.50 -4.15 4.17
#